data_AF-A0A1G4J2I1-F1
#
_entry.id   AF-A0A1G4J2I1-F1
#
_cell.length_a   1.000
_cell.length_b   1.000
_cell.length_c   1.000
_cell.angle_alpha   90.00
_cell.angle_beta   90.00
_cell.angle_gamma   90.00
#
_symmetry.space_group_name_H-M   'P 1'
#
loop_
_entity.id
_entity.type
_entity.pdbx_description
1 polymer ?
#
loop_
_entity_poly.entity_id
_entity_poly.type
_entity_poly.pdbx_seq_one_letter_code
_entity_poly.pdbx_strand_id
1 'polypeptide(L)'
;MTNNILQEWVHRVESSLEYTPDQDTLIDVVQELLAYHNELDLTAKVAAVKNIGFFMLDTRIDKKIRTKCAEMLEDVIENEVEMALIQELLRLLPKIRDDKLTKGGRRNTKENLSLKPKMGYSARDEDERQAWIQNGGKRSVSLFYVVLRNLAHSDISANLWWITPGILNVIDDTTDLVNVRLQGVTLLHTFLTCTIDMHCPSRFDFSKTGVFELFESSLTGMCYKFPGADSAEVICEVWNNVLPTLIELYRIQFWDSEQKYQNHLDKLLSDLLLQSMIPRVSSDYAQLSIIGLNYVRQILRTLGPASTLHIQRIIYTLGEYFVRNPFITLFPPLMHETLQTLQTAVEVCPNSRVSAHKYDLLAVIVILFEKCRAEGSLDDDITLRLRNFVKLLISCGCSWSSAELSLLQDRKLDVLALA
;
A
#
# COMPACT_ATOMS: atom_id res chain seq x y z
N MET A 1 -39.84 0.93 -18.07
CA MET A 1 -39.62 2.05 -19.04
C MET A 1 -38.28 2.73 -18.72
N THR A 2 -37.24 1.92 -18.43
CA THR A 2 -36.07 2.34 -17.63
C THR A 2 -34.87 1.46 -18.01
N ASN A 3 -34.52 1.47 -19.29
CA ASN A 3 -33.32 0.79 -19.82
C ASN A 3 -32.55 1.71 -20.79
N ASN A 4 -32.88 3.01 -20.82
CA ASN A 4 -32.33 3.93 -21.81
C ASN A 4 -30.94 4.42 -21.40
N ILE A 5 -30.71 4.71 -20.10
CA ILE A 5 -29.42 5.21 -19.61
C ILE A 5 -28.38 4.10 -19.67
N LEU A 6 -28.71 2.87 -19.27
CA LEU A 6 -27.78 1.75 -19.34
C LEU A 6 -27.40 1.38 -20.79
N GLN A 7 -28.36 1.37 -21.71
CA GLN A 7 -28.09 1.12 -23.14
C GLN A 7 -27.28 2.25 -23.77
N GLU A 8 -27.62 3.51 -23.45
CA GLU A 8 -26.86 4.67 -23.91
C GLU A 8 -25.44 4.67 -23.36
N TRP A 9 -25.25 4.27 -22.10
CA TRP A 9 -23.94 4.09 -21.48
C TRP A 9 -23.09 3.07 -22.24
N VAL A 10 -23.61 1.85 -22.43
CA VAL A 10 -22.91 0.79 -23.16
C VAL A 10 -22.52 1.28 -24.55
N HIS A 11 -23.45 1.93 -25.26
CA HIS A 11 -23.18 2.48 -26.59
C HIS A 11 -22.05 3.53 -26.56
N ARG A 12 -22.09 4.48 -25.62
CA ARG A 12 -21.07 5.54 -25.49
C ARG A 12 -19.68 4.96 -25.21
N VAL A 13 -19.58 4.01 -24.27
CA VAL A 13 -18.31 3.39 -23.90
C VAL A 13 -17.72 2.55 -25.02
N GLU A 14 -18.55 1.82 -25.77
CA GLU A 14 -18.12 0.98 -26.91
C GLU A 14 -17.81 1.81 -28.16
N SER A 15 -18.49 2.94 -28.35
CA SER A 15 -18.25 3.84 -29.49
C SER A 15 -16.93 4.62 -29.40
N SER A 16 -16.37 4.77 -28.19
CA SER A 16 -15.14 5.54 -27.98
C SER A 16 -14.26 4.95 -26.89
N LEU A 17 -13.02 4.60 -27.26
CA LEU A 17 -11.95 4.20 -26.32
C LEU A 17 -11.50 5.35 -25.41
N GLU A 18 -11.79 6.59 -25.80
CA GLU A 18 -11.45 7.80 -25.06
C GLU A 18 -12.60 8.33 -24.21
N TYR A 19 -13.76 7.65 -24.20
CA TYR A 19 -14.89 8.07 -23.36
C TYR A 19 -14.49 8.11 -21.88
N THR A 20 -14.81 9.25 -21.24
CA THR A 20 -14.53 9.51 -19.83
C THR A 20 -15.81 9.98 -19.14
N PRO A 21 -16.41 9.16 -18.28
CA PRO A 21 -17.59 9.56 -17.52
C PRO A 21 -17.21 10.51 -16.39
N ASP A 22 -18.12 11.40 -16.03
CA ASP A 22 -18.06 12.07 -14.73
C ASP A 22 -18.48 11.12 -13.61
N GLN A 23 -18.23 11.55 -12.37
CA GLN A 23 -18.42 10.72 -11.19
C GLN A 23 -19.90 10.42 -10.90
N ASP A 24 -20.78 11.40 -11.16
CA ASP A 24 -22.22 11.29 -10.92
C ASP A 24 -22.85 10.31 -11.92
N THR A 25 -22.49 10.44 -13.21
CA THR A 25 -22.94 9.53 -14.27
C THR A 25 -22.56 8.09 -13.97
N LEU A 26 -21.34 7.84 -13.49
CA LEU A 26 -20.93 6.47 -13.14
C LEU A 26 -21.77 5.91 -11.99
N ILE A 27 -22.06 6.70 -10.95
CA ILE A 27 -22.91 6.27 -9.84
C ILE A 27 -24.33 5.96 -10.32
N ASP A 28 -24.90 6.86 -11.12
CA ASP A 28 -26.28 6.72 -11.62
C ASP A 28 -26.43 5.45 -12.46
N VAL A 29 -25.47 5.16 -13.35
CA VAL A 29 -25.49 3.95 -14.18
C VAL A 29 -25.35 2.68 -13.33
N VAL A 30 -24.51 2.69 -12.29
CA VAL A 30 -24.36 1.55 -11.37
C VAL A 30 -25.65 1.32 -10.56
N GLN A 31 -26.29 2.40 -10.09
CA GLN A 31 -27.57 2.32 -9.39
C GLN A 31 -28.69 1.80 -10.29
N GLU A 32 -28.73 2.22 -11.56
CA GLU A 32 -29.68 1.70 -12.53
C GLU A 32 -29.45 0.20 -12.79
N LEU A 33 -28.20 -0.21 -12.99
CA LEU A 33 -27.86 -1.63 -13.13
C LEU A 33 -28.32 -2.43 -11.90
N LEU A 34 -28.04 -1.95 -10.69
CA LEU A 34 -28.46 -2.62 -9.46
C LEU A 34 -29.98 -2.71 -9.35
N ALA A 35 -30.73 -1.68 -9.75
CA ALA A 35 -32.19 -1.69 -9.69
C ALA A 35 -32.83 -2.66 -10.69
N TYR A 36 -32.26 -2.80 -11.90
CA TYR A 36 -32.88 -3.53 -13.01
C TYR A 36 -32.14 -4.79 -13.45
N HIS A 37 -31.07 -5.22 -12.77
CA HIS A 37 -30.28 -6.39 -13.19
C HIS A 37 -31.14 -7.63 -13.40
N ASN A 38 -32.14 -7.89 -12.55
CA ASN A 38 -33.05 -9.05 -12.68
C ASN A 38 -33.92 -9.04 -13.95
N GLU A 39 -34.07 -7.89 -14.60
CA GLU A 39 -34.83 -7.74 -15.85
C GLU A 39 -33.96 -7.84 -17.10
N LEU A 40 -32.62 -7.86 -16.94
CA LEU A 40 -31.66 -7.92 -18.03
C LEU A 40 -31.31 -9.37 -18.38
N ASP A 41 -31.17 -9.65 -19.68
CA ASP A 41 -30.57 -10.91 -20.12
C ASP A 41 -29.05 -10.94 -19.81
N LEU A 42 -28.46 -12.15 -19.88
CA LEU A 42 -27.05 -12.34 -19.56
C LEU A 42 -26.13 -11.47 -20.42
N THR A 43 -26.44 -11.28 -21.71
CA THR A 43 -25.62 -10.49 -22.62
C THR A 43 -25.61 -9.02 -22.24
N ALA A 44 -26.77 -8.45 -21.92
CA ALA A 44 -26.93 -7.09 -21.45
C ALA A 44 -26.27 -6.88 -20.07
N LYS A 45 -26.45 -7.83 -19.14
CA LYS A 45 -25.77 -7.82 -17.83
C LYS A 45 -24.24 -7.77 -18.00
N VAL A 46 -23.68 -8.69 -18.79
CA VAL A 46 -22.24 -8.77 -19.03
C VAL A 46 -21.71 -7.50 -19.70
N ALA A 47 -22.41 -6.99 -20.71
CA ALA A 47 -22.02 -5.75 -21.38
C ALA A 47 -22.03 -4.55 -20.43
N ALA A 48 -23.06 -4.42 -19.59
CA ALA A 48 -23.17 -3.37 -18.58
C ALA A 48 -22.03 -3.45 -17.56
N VAL A 49 -21.85 -4.61 -16.92
CA VAL A 49 -20.80 -4.82 -15.91
C VAL A 49 -19.40 -4.60 -16.51
N LYS A 50 -19.13 -5.10 -17.71
CA LYS A 50 -17.86 -4.89 -18.43
C LYS A 50 -17.57 -3.40 -18.62
N ASN A 51 -18.53 -2.65 -19.16
CA ASN A 51 -18.35 -1.25 -19.51
C ASN A 51 -18.25 -0.35 -18.27
N ILE A 52 -19.01 -0.63 -17.21
CA ILE A 52 -18.84 0.03 -15.90
C ILE A 52 -17.47 -0.34 -15.31
N GLY A 53 -17.09 -1.61 -15.39
CA GLY A 53 -15.85 -2.16 -14.84
C GLY A 53 -14.59 -1.50 -15.39
N PHE A 54 -14.63 -0.99 -16.63
CA PHE A 54 -13.52 -0.23 -17.23
C PHE A 54 -13.08 1.02 -16.45
N PHE A 55 -13.92 1.54 -15.55
CA PHE A 55 -13.67 2.77 -14.81
C PHE A 55 -13.34 2.55 -13.32
N MET A 56 -13.27 1.30 -12.85
CA MET A 56 -13.07 0.99 -11.42
C MET A 56 -11.67 1.34 -10.88
N LEU A 57 -10.67 1.47 -11.76
CA LEU A 57 -9.33 1.96 -11.42
C LEU A 57 -8.98 3.31 -12.06
N ASP A 58 -9.96 4.04 -12.58
CA ASP A 58 -9.72 5.33 -13.25
C ASP A 58 -9.39 6.44 -12.24
N THR A 59 -8.14 6.92 -12.24
CA THR A 59 -7.61 7.90 -11.27
C THR A 59 -8.33 9.26 -11.29
N ARG A 60 -9.10 9.57 -12.34
CA ARG A 60 -9.90 10.81 -12.46
C ARG A 60 -11.17 10.81 -11.61
N ILE A 61 -11.65 9.62 -11.24
CA ILE A 61 -12.83 9.43 -10.41
C ILE A 61 -12.38 9.37 -8.95
N ASP A 62 -13.16 9.89 -7.99
CA ASP A 62 -12.78 9.80 -6.58
C ASP A 62 -12.68 8.34 -6.12
N LYS A 63 -11.66 8.02 -5.30
CA LYS A 63 -11.42 6.65 -4.83
C LYS A 63 -12.62 6.09 -4.09
N LYS A 64 -13.32 6.89 -3.26
CA LYS A 64 -14.48 6.43 -2.50
C LYS A 64 -15.63 6.05 -3.42
N ILE A 65 -15.83 6.81 -4.50
CA ILE A 65 -16.85 6.54 -5.50
C ILE A 65 -16.54 5.23 -6.23
N ARG A 66 -15.31 5.04 -6.71
CA ARG A 66 -14.90 3.79 -7.35
C ARG A 66 -15.09 2.58 -6.44
N THR A 67 -14.68 2.69 -5.17
CA THR A 67 -14.87 1.62 -4.19
C THR A 67 -16.34 1.28 -3.99
N LYS A 68 -17.20 2.31 -3.80
CA LYS A 68 -18.64 2.12 -3.65
C LYS A 68 -19.26 1.47 -4.89
N CYS A 69 -18.90 1.91 -6.09
CA CYS A 69 -19.39 1.31 -7.33
C CYS A 69 -18.93 -0.15 -7.48
N ALA A 70 -17.68 -0.46 -7.13
CA ALA A 70 -17.17 -1.83 -7.16
C ALA A 70 -17.93 -2.75 -6.19
N GLU A 71 -18.23 -2.28 -4.98
CA GLU A 71 -19.05 -3.01 -3.99
C GLU A 71 -20.47 -3.26 -4.53
N MET A 72 -21.10 -2.26 -5.15
CA MET A 72 -22.43 -2.43 -5.75
C MET A 72 -22.45 -3.43 -6.93
N LEU A 73 -21.33 -3.59 -7.64
CA LEU A 73 -21.23 -4.58 -8.70
C LEU A 73 -21.17 -6.02 -8.16
N GLU A 74 -20.70 -6.23 -6.92
CA GLU A 74 -20.64 -7.56 -6.31
C GLU A 74 -22.04 -8.17 -6.16
N ASP A 75 -23.06 -7.33 -5.92
CA ASP A 75 -24.46 -7.76 -5.83
C ASP A 75 -25.07 -8.19 -7.19
N VAL A 76 -24.41 -7.84 -8.31
CA VAL A 76 -24.89 -8.10 -9.68
C VAL A 76 -24.12 -9.23 -10.35
N ILE A 77 -22.89 -9.50 -9.93
CA ILE A 77 -21.99 -10.48 -10.56
C ILE A 77 -22.29 -11.87 -10.01
N GLU A 78 -23.22 -12.55 -10.66
CA GLU A 78 -23.50 -13.98 -10.46
C GLU A 78 -22.50 -14.85 -11.25
N ASN A 79 -22.35 -16.14 -10.89
CA ASN A 79 -21.39 -17.07 -11.51
C ASN A 79 -21.39 -17.07 -13.05
N GLU A 80 -22.57 -16.97 -13.69
CA GLU A 80 -22.68 -16.94 -15.16
C GLU A 80 -22.10 -15.65 -15.76
N VAL A 81 -22.33 -14.51 -15.10
CA VAL A 81 -21.78 -13.20 -15.47
C VAL A 81 -20.28 -13.20 -15.25
N GLU A 82 -19.81 -13.70 -14.10
CA GLU A 82 -18.40 -13.83 -13.77
C GLU A 82 -17.63 -14.63 -14.83
N MET A 83 -18.12 -15.82 -15.17
CA MET A 83 -17.48 -16.66 -16.19
C MET A 83 -17.41 -16.00 -17.56
N ALA A 84 -18.46 -15.28 -17.96
CA ALA A 84 -18.46 -14.51 -19.20
C ALA A 84 -17.46 -13.35 -19.16
N LEU A 85 -17.36 -12.63 -18.03
CA LEU A 85 -16.38 -11.56 -17.83
C LEU A 85 -14.94 -12.09 -17.85
N ILE A 86 -14.67 -13.27 -17.30
CA ILE A 86 -13.36 -13.93 -17.39
C ILE A 86 -13.00 -14.17 -18.86
N GLN A 87 -13.93 -14.67 -19.68
CA GLN A 87 -13.67 -14.90 -21.11
C GLN A 87 -13.39 -13.59 -21.87
N GLU A 88 -14.13 -12.52 -21.57
CA GLU A 88 -13.87 -11.20 -22.15
C GLU A 88 -12.50 -10.66 -21.71
N LEU A 89 -12.17 -10.76 -20.43
CA LEU A 89 -10.89 -10.33 -19.88
C LEU A 89 -9.72 -11.07 -20.54
N LEU A 90 -9.79 -12.40 -20.67
CA LEU A 90 -8.76 -13.21 -21.30
C LEU A 90 -8.46 -12.80 -22.75
N ARG A 91 -9.45 -12.26 -23.47
CA ARG A 91 -9.25 -11.72 -24.83
C ARG A 91 -8.50 -10.39 -24.82
N LEU A 92 -8.67 -9.61 -23.76
CA LEU A 92 -8.11 -8.28 -23.59
C LEU A 92 -6.75 -8.26 -22.89
N LEU A 93 -6.33 -9.34 -22.22
CA LEU A 93 -5.03 -9.40 -21.55
C LEU A 93 -3.86 -9.46 -22.55
N PRO A 94 -2.71 -8.86 -22.21
CA PRO A 94 -1.51 -8.94 -23.05
C PRO A 94 -1.02 -10.39 -23.11
N LYS A 95 -0.75 -10.89 -24.33
CA LYS A 95 -0.28 -12.26 -24.58
C LYS A 95 1.24 -12.43 -24.46
N ILE A 96 1.89 -11.50 -23.76
CA ILE A 96 3.33 -11.50 -23.53
C ILE A 96 3.65 -12.67 -22.59
N ARG A 97 4.55 -13.55 -23.02
CA ARG A 97 4.98 -14.70 -22.21
C ARG A 97 6.13 -14.29 -21.31
N ASP A 98 5.96 -14.48 -20.01
CA ASP A 98 7.05 -14.42 -19.05
C ASP A 98 7.73 -15.80 -18.96
N ASP A 99 8.98 -15.88 -19.41
CA ASP A 99 9.82 -17.11 -19.36
C ASP A 99 10.05 -17.60 -17.92
N LYS A 100 9.86 -16.72 -16.91
CA LYS A 100 9.98 -17.05 -15.48
C LYS A 100 8.77 -17.83 -14.96
N LEU A 101 7.70 -17.95 -15.73
CA LEU A 101 6.49 -18.66 -15.36
C LEU A 101 6.30 -19.95 -16.16
N THR A 102 5.75 -20.94 -15.49
CA THR A 102 5.20 -22.14 -16.13
C THR A 102 3.89 -21.81 -16.83
N LYS A 103 3.43 -22.70 -17.72
CA LYS A 103 2.10 -22.59 -18.35
C LYS A 103 0.94 -22.51 -17.34
N GLY A 104 1.15 -22.95 -16.09
CA GLY A 104 0.17 -22.87 -15.01
C GLY A 104 0.26 -21.61 -14.16
N GLY A 105 1.07 -20.61 -14.54
CA GLY A 105 1.22 -19.35 -13.79
C GLY A 105 2.03 -19.47 -12.49
N ARG A 106 2.69 -20.62 -12.26
CA ARG A 106 3.65 -20.82 -11.16
C ARG A 106 5.06 -20.48 -11.61
N ARG A 107 5.97 -20.14 -10.69
CA ARG A 107 7.37 -19.89 -11.06
C ARG A 107 8.02 -21.14 -11.66
N ASN A 108 8.75 -20.94 -12.76
CA ASN A 108 9.50 -21.98 -13.44
C ASN A 108 10.81 -22.25 -12.69
N THR A 109 10.96 -23.45 -12.12
CA THR A 109 12.17 -23.85 -11.37
C THR A 109 13.32 -24.33 -12.24
N LYS A 110 13.13 -24.42 -13.57
CA LYS A 110 14.15 -24.85 -14.55
C LYS A 110 15.01 -23.69 -15.08
N GLU A 111 15.29 -22.67 -14.27
CA GLU A 111 16.24 -21.63 -14.67
C GLU A 111 17.62 -22.29 -14.87
N ASN A 112 18.03 -22.40 -16.14
CA ASN A 112 19.42 -22.68 -16.46
C ASN A 112 20.26 -21.55 -15.83
N LEU A 113 21.18 -21.92 -14.95
CA LEU A 113 22.24 -21.09 -14.35
C LEU A 113 23.24 -20.57 -15.41
N SER A 114 22.75 -20.08 -16.54
CA SER A 114 23.54 -19.42 -17.57
C SER A 114 23.54 -17.92 -17.30
N LEU A 115 24.74 -17.35 -17.14
CA LEU A 115 25.05 -15.93 -16.91
C LEU A 115 24.66 -15.01 -18.10
N LYS A 116 23.43 -15.09 -18.58
CA LYS A 116 22.87 -14.15 -19.55
C LYS A 116 21.63 -13.52 -18.94
N PRO A 117 21.78 -12.46 -18.12
CA PRO A 117 20.63 -11.66 -17.74
C PRO A 117 20.04 -11.07 -19.03
N LYS A 118 18.90 -11.59 -19.49
CA LYS A 118 18.02 -10.84 -20.39
C LYS A 118 17.37 -9.76 -19.52
N MET A 119 18.07 -8.66 -19.33
CA MET A 119 17.50 -7.46 -18.74
C MET A 119 16.60 -6.82 -19.79
N GLY A 120 15.29 -6.84 -19.55
CA GLY A 120 14.29 -6.17 -20.36
C GLY A 120 13.50 -7.09 -21.30
N TYR A 121 12.33 -6.57 -21.68
CA TYR A 121 11.49 -7.10 -22.75
C TYR A 121 12.25 -7.10 -24.08
N SER A 122 12.00 -8.10 -24.92
CA SER A 122 12.48 -8.03 -26.29
C SER A 122 11.76 -6.89 -27.02
N ALA A 123 12.36 -6.33 -28.08
CA ALA A 123 11.70 -5.29 -28.89
C ALA A 123 10.29 -5.72 -29.36
N ARG A 124 10.12 -7.02 -29.62
CA ARG A 124 8.83 -7.61 -29.98
C ARG A 124 7.81 -7.56 -28.82
N ASP A 125 8.23 -7.84 -27.59
CA ASP A 125 7.33 -7.81 -26.44
C ASP A 125 6.89 -6.37 -26.14
N GLU A 126 7.77 -5.39 -26.40
CA GLU A 126 7.42 -3.96 -26.32
C GLU A 126 6.42 -3.57 -27.41
N ASP A 127 6.61 -4.02 -28.65
CA ASP A 127 5.64 -3.78 -29.74
C ASP A 127 4.26 -4.39 -29.43
N GLU A 128 4.23 -5.62 -28.91
CA GLU A 128 2.99 -6.30 -28.49
C GLU A 128 2.30 -5.56 -27.33
N ARG A 129 3.07 -4.99 -26.39
CA ARG A 129 2.58 -4.15 -25.30
C ARG A 129 1.99 -2.83 -25.81
N GLN A 130 2.71 -2.12 -26.67
CA GLN A 130 2.23 -0.86 -27.24
C GLN A 130 0.95 -1.07 -28.06
N ALA A 131 0.89 -2.16 -28.84
CA ALA A 131 -0.33 -2.54 -29.55
C ALA A 131 -1.48 -2.83 -28.58
N TRP A 132 -1.22 -3.52 -27.46
CA TRP A 132 -2.24 -3.75 -26.42
C TRP A 132 -2.76 -2.44 -25.83
N ILE A 133 -1.88 -1.49 -25.47
CA ILE A 133 -2.25 -0.18 -24.93
C ILE A 133 -3.11 0.61 -25.94
N GLN A 134 -2.69 0.67 -27.21
CA GLN A 134 -3.38 1.41 -28.27
C GLN A 134 -4.78 0.85 -28.55
N ASN A 135 -4.99 -0.45 -28.36
CA ASN A 135 -6.28 -1.11 -28.56
C ASN A 135 -7.18 -1.08 -27.30
N GLY A 136 -6.97 -0.13 -26.39
CA GLY A 136 -7.79 0.02 -25.19
C GLY A 136 -7.42 -0.92 -24.04
N GLY A 137 -6.24 -1.55 -24.09
CA GLY A 137 -5.76 -2.49 -23.06
C GLY A 137 -5.76 -1.93 -21.64
N LYS A 138 -5.54 -0.61 -21.46
CA LYS A 138 -5.64 0.03 -20.13
C LYS A 138 -6.99 -0.22 -19.44
N ARG A 139 -8.10 -0.26 -20.20
CA ARG A 139 -9.44 -0.56 -19.66
C ARG A 139 -9.54 -2.00 -19.13
N SER A 140 -8.77 -2.93 -19.69
CA SER A 140 -8.76 -4.32 -19.24
C SER A 140 -8.17 -4.47 -17.84
N VAL A 141 -7.32 -3.54 -17.38
CA VAL A 141 -6.76 -3.55 -16.02
C VAL A 141 -7.86 -3.28 -14.99
N SER A 142 -8.73 -2.29 -15.23
CA SER A 142 -9.89 -2.03 -14.37
C SER A 142 -10.89 -3.20 -14.40
N LEU A 143 -11.12 -3.81 -15.57
CA LEU A 143 -11.96 -5.01 -15.65
C LEU A 143 -11.36 -6.19 -14.88
N PHE A 144 -10.04 -6.36 -14.95
CA PHE A 144 -9.32 -7.38 -14.19
C PHE A 144 -9.54 -7.20 -12.69
N TYR A 145 -9.54 -5.96 -12.20
CA TYR A 145 -9.86 -5.66 -10.80
C TYR A 145 -11.27 -6.14 -10.42
N VAL A 146 -12.28 -5.87 -11.25
CA VAL A 146 -13.66 -6.33 -11.02
C VAL A 146 -13.74 -7.85 -10.98
N VAL A 147 -13.12 -8.53 -11.95
CA VAL A 147 -13.11 -10.00 -12.00
C VAL A 147 -12.42 -10.58 -10.76
N LEU A 148 -11.26 -10.04 -10.34
CA LEU A 148 -10.55 -10.53 -9.17
C LEU A 148 -11.33 -10.38 -7.86
N ARG A 149 -12.11 -9.30 -7.70
CA ARG A 149 -12.95 -9.09 -6.51
C ARG A 149 -14.08 -10.11 -6.39
N ASN A 150 -14.57 -10.59 -7.51
CA ASN A 150 -15.74 -11.48 -7.57
C ASN A 150 -15.35 -12.95 -7.77
N LEU A 151 -14.08 -13.24 -8.03
CA LEU A 151 -13.61 -14.60 -8.26
C LEU A 151 -13.80 -15.48 -7.03
N ALA A 152 -14.57 -16.55 -7.16
CA ALA A 152 -14.77 -17.49 -6.07
C ALA A 152 -13.46 -18.13 -5.59
N HIS A 153 -13.31 -18.30 -4.27
CA HIS A 153 -12.09 -18.84 -3.68
C HIS A 153 -11.70 -20.24 -4.20
N SER A 154 -12.70 -21.06 -4.55
CA SER A 154 -12.49 -22.39 -5.15
C SER A 154 -11.78 -22.33 -6.51
N ASP A 155 -11.97 -21.24 -7.26
CA ASP A 155 -11.57 -21.16 -8.66
C ASP A 155 -10.23 -20.47 -8.87
N ILE A 156 -9.65 -19.87 -7.83
CA ILE A 156 -8.34 -19.19 -7.89
C ILE A 156 -7.27 -20.12 -8.47
N SER A 157 -7.16 -21.33 -7.93
CA SER A 157 -6.13 -22.30 -8.34
C SER A 157 -6.25 -22.67 -9.82
N ALA A 158 -7.48 -22.75 -10.33
CA ALA A 158 -7.76 -23.06 -11.73
C ALA A 158 -7.46 -21.87 -12.66
N ASN A 159 -7.45 -20.64 -12.12
CA ASN A 159 -7.29 -19.40 -12.86
C ASN A 159 -5.88 -18.76 -12.73
N LEU A 160 -4.99 -19.32 -11.90
CA LEU A 160 -3.62 -18.81 -11.74
C LEU A 160 -2.84 -18.63 -13.04
N TRP A 161 -3.10 -19.48 -14.04
CA TRP A 161 -2.38 -19.48 -15.31
C TRP A 161 -2.52 -18.16 -16.09
N TRP A 162 -3.57 -17.38 -15.85
CA TRP A 162 -3.74 -16.05 -16.44
C TRP A 162 -3.63 -14.94 -15.39
N ILE A 163 -3.98 -15.20 -14.13
CA ILE A 163 -3.92 -14.19 -13.06
C ILE A 163 -2.48 -13.72 -12.83
N THR A 164 -1.56 -14.64 -12.51
CA THR A 164 -0.16 -14.30 -12.21
C THR A 164 0.54 -13.58 -13.37
N PRO A 165 0.56 -14.12 -14.61
CA PRO A 165 1.20 -13.42 -15.72
C PRO A 165 0.49 -12.11 -16.08
N GLY A 166 -0.84 -12.05 -15.94
CA GLY A 166 -1.59 -10.82 -16.19
C GLY A 166 -1.15 -9.68 -15.25
N ILE A 167 -1.06 -9.96 -13.95
CA ILE A 167 -0.60 -8.98 -12.95
C ILE A 167 0.87 -8.61 -13.20
N LEU A 168 1.76 -9.59 -13.42
CA LEU A 168 3.17 -9.34 -13.67
C LEU A 168 3.40 -8.49 -14.93
N ASN A 169 2.70 -8.78 -16.03
CA ASN A 169 2.80 -8.00 -17.26
C ASN A 169 2.43 -6.52 -17.05
N VAL A 170 1.51 -6.22 -16.13
CA VAL A 170 1.15 -4.84 -15.76
C VAL A 170 2.19 -4.23 -14.80
N ILE A 171 2.68 -4.98 -13.81
CA ILE A 171 3.70 -4.54 -12.84
C ILE A 171 5.08 -4.29 -13.47
N ASP A 172 5.41 -5.02 -14.52
CA ASP A 172 6.69 -4.90 -15.22
C ASP A 172 6.63 -3.83 -16.34
N ASP A 173 5.51 -3.13 -16.49
CA ASP A 173 5.40 -2.00 -17.41
C ASP A 173 6.45 -0.92 -17.13
N THR A 174 7.17 -0.53 -18.18
CA THR A 174 8.27 0.45 -18.13
C THR A 174 7.84 1.84 -18.61
N THR A 175 6.61 1.97 -19.12
CA THR A 175 6.15 3.14 -19.90
C THR A 175 5.36 4.12 -19.05
N ASP A 176 4.51 3.62 -18.14
CA ASP A 176 3.59 4.43 -17.36
C ASP A 176 3.49 3.91 -15.92
N LEU A 177 4.28 4.52 -15.04
CA LEU A 177 4.32 4.14 -13.62
C LEU A 177 2.95 4.28 -12.95
N VAL A 178 2.29 5.43 -13.13
CA VAL A 178 1.09 5.78 -12.36
C VAL A 178 -0.13 5.07 -12.91
N ASN A 179 -0.38 5.15 -14.22
CA ASN A 179 -1.65 4.68 -14.77
C ASN A 179 -1.62 3.21 -15.21
N VAL A 180 -0.48 2.54 -15.17
CA VAL A 180 -0.38 1.11 -15.52
C VAL A 180 0.29 0.35 -14.39
N ARG A 181 1.54 0.69 -14.07
CA ARG A 181 2.33 -0.11 -13.12
C ARG A 181 1.73 -0.18 -11.72
N LEU A 182 1.27 0.96 -11.18
CA LEU A 182 0.59 1.02 -9.87
C LEU A 182 -0.80 0.38 -9.88
N GLN A 183 -1.49 0.36 -11.03
CA GLN A 183 -2.71 -0.43 -11.15
C GLN A 183 -2.41 -1.93 -11.05
N GLY A 184 -1.27 -2.40 -11.59
CA GLY A 184 -0.77 -3.76 -11.37
C GLY A 184 -0.52 -4.08 -9.90
N VAL A 185 0.03 -3.14 -9.13
CA VAL A 185 0.17 -3.26 -7.68
C VAL A 185 -1.20 -3.34 -7.00
N THR A 186 -2.17 -2.55 -7.45
CA THR A 186 -3.56 -2.60 -6.96
C THR A 186 -4.22 -3.94 -7.26
N LEU A 187 -4.02 -4.51 -8.45
CA LEU A 187 -4.48 -5.85 -8.79
C LEU A 187 -3.85 -6.92 -7.90
N LEU A 188 -2.54 -6.82 -7.64
CA LEU A 188 -1.86 -7.72 -6.72
C LEU A 188 -2.43 -7.62 -5.30
N HIS A 189 -2.63 -6.40 -4.78
CA HIS A 189 -3.23 -6.20 -3.47
C HIS A 189 -4.65 -6.79 -3.40
N THR A 190 -5.45 -6.59 -4.44
CA THR A 190 -6.81 -7.13 -4.55
C THR A 190 -6.78 -8.65 -4.61
N PHE A 191 -5.89 -9.22 -5.42
CA PHE A 191 -5.68 -10.66 -5.46
C PHE A 191 -5.34 -11.21 -4.07
N LEU A 192 -4.37 -10.59 -3.38
CA LEU A 192 -3.96 -11.02 -2.05
C LEU A 192 -5.10 -10.92 -1.01
N THR A 193 -5.85 -9.82 -1.00
CA THR A 193 -6.89 -9.53 0.02
C THR A 193 -8.23 -10.21 -0.25
N CYS A 194 -8.69 -10.27 -1.50
CA CYS A 194 -9.98 -10.84 -1.86
C CYS A 194 -9.94 -12.34 -2.04
N THR A 195 -8.77 -12.94 -2.35
CA THR A 195 -8.74 -14.34 -2.77
C THR A 195 -8.20 -15.28 -1.70
N ILE A 196 -7.65 -14.77 -0.60
CA ILE A 196 -7.07 -15.60 0.46
C ILE A 196 -7.83 -15.39 1.76
N ASP A 197 -8.85 -16.22 1.98
CA ASP A 197 -9.49 -16.32 3.29
C ASP A 197 -8.60 -17.13 4.25
N MET A 198 -7.99 -16.43 5.18
CA MET A 198 -7.12 -17.00 6.22
C MET A 198 -7.88 -17.93 7.18
N HIS A 199 -9.20 -17.88 7.19
CA HIS A 199 -10.10 -18.68 8.05
C HIS A 199 -10.73 -19.88 7.35
N CYS A 200 -10.57 -20.04 6.02
CA CYS A 200 -11.17 -21.12 5.25
C CYS A 200 -10.27 -22.37 5.14
N PRO A 201 -10.70 -23.58 5.58
CA PRO A 201 -9.86 -24.78 5.53
C PRO A 201 -9.54 -25.29 4.11
N SER A 202 -10.31 -24.90 3.08
CA SER A 202 -10.07 -25.23 1.66
C SER A 202 -9.33 -24.12 0.90
N ARG A 203 -8.57 -23.29 1.62
CA ARG A 203 -7.88 -22.13 1.05
C ARG A 203 -6.82 -22.46 0.01
N PHE A 204 -6.65 -21.51 -0.89
CA PHE A 204 -5.53 -21.45 -1.80
C PHE A 204 -4.22 -21.26 -1.04
N ASP A 205 -3.23 -22.11 -1.31
CA ASP A 205 -1.90 -22.03 -0.70
C ASP A 205 -0.93 -21.24 -1.61
N PHE A 206 -0.91 -19.93 -1.42
CA PHE A 206 -0.02 -19.03 -2.17
C PHE A 206 1.45 -19.43 -2.03
N SER A 207 1.88 -19.95 -0.87
CA SER A 207 3.28 -20.29 -0.59
C SER A 207 3.84 -21.36 -1.55
N LYS A 208 2.96 -22.22 -2.09
CA LYS A 208 3.32 -23.30 -3.03
C LYS A 208 3.42 -22.85 -4.48
N THR A 209 3.08 -21.61 -4.80
CA THR A 209 3.12 -21.10 -6.17
C THR A 209 4.53 -20.72 -6.63
N GLY A 210 5.41 -20.40 -5.68
CA GLY A 210 6.76 -19.89 -5.93
C GLY A 210 6.81 -18.46 -6.49
N VAL A 211 5.67 -17.75 -6.56
CA VAL A 211 5.58 -16.41 -7.18
C VAL A 211 5.93 -15.27 -6.21
N PHE A 212 6.11 -15.59 -4.92
CA PHE A 212 6.52 -14.65 -3.87
C PHE A 212 7.74 -13.84 -4.26
N GLU A 213 8.85 -14.49 -4.64
CA GLU A 213 10.11 -13.81 -4.95
C GLU A 213 9.99 -12.87 -6.17
N LEU A 214 9.10 -13.20 -7.12
CA LEU A 214 8.84 -12.35 -8.29
C LEU A 214 8.15 -11.06 -7.86
N PHE A 215 7.08 -11.16 -7.07
CA PHE A 215 6.36 -9.98 -6.60
C PHE A 215 7.13 -9.18 -5.56
N GLU A 216 7.80 -9.83 -4.62
CA GLU A 216 8.60 -9.16 -3.59
C GLU A 216 9.71 -8.30 -4.21
N SER A 217 10.44 -8.85 -5.18
CA SER A 217 11.54 -8.12 -5.85
C SER A 217 11.01 -6.91 -6.63
N SER A 218 9.92 -7.06 -7.37
CA SER A 218 9.29 -5.96 -8.12
C SER A 218 8.75 -4.87 -7.19
N LEU A 219 8.04 -5.22 -6.10
CA LEU A 219 7.50 -4.26 -5.13
C LEU A 219 8.63 -3.54 -4.38
N THR A 220 9.62 -4.27 -3.88
CA THR A 220 10.77 -3.70 -3.17
C THR A 220 11.55 -2.72 -4.05
N GLY A 221 11.70 -3.04 -5.34
CA GLY A 221 12.32 -2.13 -6.31
C GLY A 221 11.57 -0.79 -6.45
N MET A 222 10.24 -0.78 -6.35
CA MET A 222 9.44 0.46 -6.39
C MET A 222 9.59 1.31 -5.12
N CYS A 223 9.85 0.70 -3.96
CA CYS A 223 10.08 1.43 -2.71
C CYS A 223 11.37 2.27 -2.73
N TYR A 224 12.35 1.93 -3.59
CA TYR A 224 13.59 2.68 -3.78
C TYR A 224 13.45 3.87 -4.76
N LYS A 225 12.23 4.25 -5.13
CA LYS A 225 11.96 5.53 -5.82
C LYS A 225 12.01 6.67 -4.80
N PHE A 226 12.82 7.69 -5.11
CA PHE A 226 13.04 8.85 -4.26
C PHE A 226 12.89 10.16 -5.06
N PRO A 227 12.57 11.27 -4.39
CA PRO A 227 12.43 12.55 -5.05
C PRO A 227 13.69 12.93 -5.83
N GLY A 228 13.49 13.49 -7.02
CA GLY A 228 14.55 13.83 -7.97
C GLY A 228 14.50 12.98 -9.25
N ALA A 229 14.09 11.72 -9.16
CA ALA A 229 13.77 10.90 -10.33
C ALA A 229 12.28 11.03 -10.74
N ASP A 230 11.40 11.12 -9.74
CA ASP A 230 9.96 11.33 -9.89
C ASP A 230 9.52 12.48 -8.96
N SER A 231 8.32 13.03 -9.15
CA SER A 231 7.75 14.05 -8.25
C SER A 231 7.36 13.45 -6.89
N ALA A 232 7.30 14.28 -5.85
CA ALA A 232 6.96 13.82 -4.51
C ALA A 232 5.53 13.24 -4.43
N GLU A 233 4.60 13.79 -5.20
CA GLU A 233 3.22 13.33 -5.31
C GLU A 233 3.15 11.92 -5.88
N VAL A 234 3.89 11.67 -6.97
CA VAL A 234 3.99 10.33 -7.58
C VAL A 234 4.57 9.34 -6.59
N ILE A 235 5.62 9.71 -5.85
CA ILE A 235 6.23 8.81 -4.86
C ILE A 235 5.28 8.54 -3.70
N CYS A 236 4.49 9.53 -3.27
CA CYS A 236 3.45 9.31 -2.26
C CYS A 236 2.44 8.26 -2.75
N GLU A 237 2.01 8.35 -4.01
CA GLU A 237 1.11 7.37 -4.61
C GLU A 237 1.75 5.98 -4.68
N VAL A 238 3.02 5.89 -5.07
CA VAL A 238 3.79 4.63 -5.08
C VAL A 238 3.82 4.02 -3.68
N TRP A 239 4.25 4.77 -2.65
CA TRP A 239 4.39 4.24 -1.30
C TRP A 239 3.03 3.83 -0.70
N ASN A 240 1.97 4.58 -0.97
CA ASN A 240 0.62 4.26 -0.50
C ASN A 240 0.02 3.01 -1.15
N ASN A 241 0.52 2.57 -2.30
CA ASN A 241 0.08 1.33 -2.95
C ASN A 241 1.03 0.16 -2.67
N VAL A 242 2.34 0.39 -2.72
CA VAL A 242 3.36 -0.67 -2.67
C VAL A 242 3.59 -1.21 -1.26
N LEU A 243 3.77 -0.34 -0.25
CA LEU A 243 4.02 -0.77 1.13
C LEU A 243 2.91 -1.66 1.71
N PRO A 244 1.61 -1.32 1.60
CA PRO A 244 0.56 -2.18 2.14
C PRO A 244 0.46 -3.49 1.36
N THR A 245 0.70 -3.48 0.04
CA THR A 245 0.76 -4.69 -0.78
C THR A 245 1.90 -5.61 -0.37
N LEU A 246 3.07 -5.05 -0.05
CA LEU A 246 4.24 -5.81 0.38
C LEU A 246 4.02 -6.45 1.77
N ILE A 247 3.44 -5.69 2.71
CA ILE A 247 3.07 -6.21 4.04
C ILE A 247 2.06 -7.36 3.90
N GLU A 248 1.07 -7.20 3.03
CA GLU A 248 0.06 -8.22 2.76
C GLU A 248 0.66 -9.46 2.11
N LEU A 249 1.58 -9.29 1.15
CA LEU A 249 2.32 -10.38 0.52
C LEU A 249 3.11 -11.19 1.57
N TYR A 250 3.77 -10.53 2.53
CA TYR A 250 4.45 -11.20 3.63
C TYR A 250 3.49 -11.97 4.54
N ARG A 251 2.35 -11.36 4.88
CA ARG A 251 1.34 -11.97 5.73
C ARG A 251 0.82 -13.27 5.13
N ILE A 252 0.54 -13.24 3.83
CA ILE A 252 0.02 -14.40 3.08
C ILE A 252 1.10 -15.45 2.85
N GLN A 253 2.32 -15.06 2.49
CA GLN A 253 3.39 -16.00 2.20
C GLN A 253 3.79 -16.80 3.46
N PHE A 254 3.79 -16.13 4.62
CA PHE A 254 4.27 -16.69 5.89
C PHE A 254 3.15 -16.88 6.91
N TRP A 255 1.93 -17.10 6.43
CA TRP A 255 0.74 -17.31 7.27
C TRP A 255 0.93 -18.46 8.29
N ASP A 256 1.75 -19.46 7.96
CA ASP A 256 2.05 -20.64 8.78
C ASP A 256 3.23 -20.43 9.73
N SER A 257 3.94 -19.30 9.60
CA SER A 257 5.19 -19.05 10.28
C SER A 257 5.30 -17.58 10.69
N GLU A 258 4.74 -17.29 11.86
CA GLU A 258 4.82 -15.97 12.49
C GLU A 258 6.28 -15.45 12.56
N GLN A 259 7.23 -16.32 12.89
CA GLN A 259 8.64 -15.95 12.93
C GLN A 259 9.18 -15.49 11.58
N LYS A 260 8.80 -16.15 10.47
CA LYS A 260 9.23 -15.71 9.13
C LYS A 260 8.54 -14.41 8.73
N TYR A 261 7.27 -14.24 9.08
CA TYR A 261 6.55 -12.99 8.85
C TYR A 261 7.24 -11.82 9.57
N GLN A 262 7.50 -11.97 10.87
CA GLN A 262 8.21 -10.98 11.68
C GLN A 262 9.61 -10.67 11.13
N ASN A 263 10.37 -11.68 10.70
CA ASN A 263 11.69 -11.46 10.10
C ASN A 263 11.64 -10.60 8.81
N HIS A 264 10.58 -10.71 8.01
CA HIS A 264 10.44 -9.87 6.81
C HIS A 264 9.97 -8.45 7.17
N LEU A 265 9.09 -8.32 8.17
CA LEU A 265 8.73 -7.01 8.72
C LEU A 265 9.93 -6.31 9.36
N ASP A 266 10.82 -7.04 10.04
CA ASP A 266 12.05 -6.51 10.60
C ASP A 266 12.97 -5.93 9.53
N LYS A 267 13.16 -6.66 8.42
CA LYS A 267 13.93 -6.16 7.26
C LYS A 267 13.27 -4.95 6.62
N LEU A 268 11.95 -4.98 6.44
CA LEU A 268 11.19 -3.85 5.90
C LEU A 268 11.34 -2.60 6.78
N LEU A 269 11.29 -2.77 8.10
CA LEU A 269 11.46 -1.67 9.05
C LEU A 269 12.91 -1.16 9.09
N SER A 270 13.88 -2.06 9.31
CA SER A 270 15.29 -1.71 9.47
C SER A 270 15.90 -1.17 8.18
N ASP A 271 15.87 -1.98 7.12
CA ASP A 271 16.71 -1.77 5.94
C ASP A 271 16.05 -0.80 4.97
N LEU A 272 14.73 -0.92 4.82
CA LEU A 272 13.97 -0.10 3.88
C LEU A 272 13.52 1.20 4.54
N LEU A 273 12.70 1.18 5.59
CA LEU A 273 12.13 2.40 6.17
C LEU A 273 13.16 3.24 6.92
N LEU A 274 13.84 2.67 7.92
CA LEU A 274 14.73 3.43 8.83
C LEU A 274 16.10 3.73 8.25
N GLN A 275 16.63 2.88 7.35
CA GLN A 275 17.95 3.06 6.74
C GLN A 275 17.91 3.69 5.36
N SER A 276 16.87 3.44 4.56
CA SER A 276 16.83 3.91 3.17
C SER A 276 15.84 5.05 2.95
N MET A 277 14.57 4.87 3.32
CA MET A 277 13.50 5.78 2.95
C MET A 277 13.53 7.07 3.75
N ILE A 278 13.33 6.99 5.07
CA ILE A 278 13.26 8.17 5.95
C ILE A 278 14.50 9.06 5.83
N PRO A 279 15.74 8.52 5.87
CA PRO A 279 16.95 9.32 5.69
C PRO A 279 17.03 10.12 4.39
N ARG A 280 16.47 9.58 3.29
CA ARG A 280 16.55 10.19 1.96
C ARG A 280 15.47 11.23 1.70
N VAL A 281 14.30 11.08 2.32
CA VAL A 281 13.20 12.06 2.19
C VAL A 281 13.29 13.15 3.25
N SER A 282 13.60 12.80 4.50
CA SER A 282 13.79 13.73 5.62
C SER A 282 12.66 14.77 5.73
N SER A 283 12.91 15.91 6.39
CA SER A 283 11.97 17.02 6.47
C SER A 283 11.65 17.67 5.12
N ASP A 284 12.54 17.53 4.13
CA ASP A 284 12.43 18.20 2.83
C ASP A 284 11.19 17.74 2.06
N TYR A 285 10.73 16.52 2.35
CA TYR A 285 9.48 15.97 1.83
C TYR A 285 8.59 15.49 2.98
N ALA A 286 8.06 16.44 3.75
CA ALA A 286 7.28 16.19 4.96
C ALA A 286 6.16 15.14 4.76
N GLN A 287 5.40 15.22 3.65
CA GLN A 287 4.31 14.26 3.38
C GLN A 287 4.82 12.82 3.20
N LEU A 288 5.95 12.63 2.50
CA LEU A 288 6.57 11.31 2.35
C LEU A 288 7.08 10.79 3.70
N SER A 289 7.69 11.66 4.49
CA SER A 289 8.14 11.30 5.83
C SER A 289 6.98 10.89 6.74
N ILE A 290 5.85 11.58 6.68
CA ILE A 290 4.63 11.19 7.41
C ILE A 290 4.15 9.81 6.97
N ILE A 291 4.10 9.53 5.67
CA ILE A 291 3.74 8.20 5.15
C ILE A 291 4.70 7.13 5.70
N GLY A 292 6.01 7.37 5.62
CA GLY A 292 7.03 6.46 6.16
C GLY A 292 6.84 6.19 7.66
N LEU A 293 6.58 7.23 8.46
CA LEU A 293 6.33 7.13 9.89
C LEU A 293 5.06 6.34 10.21
N ASN A 294 3.99 6.51 9.43
CA ASN A 294 2.76 5.73 9.57
C ASN A 294 3.04 4.22 9.43
N TYR A 295 3.81 3.83 8.41
CA TYR A 295 4.20 2.43 8.21
C TYR A 295 5.17 1.92 9.27
N VAL A 296 6.10 2.75 9.76
CA VAL A 296 6.95 2.40 10.91
C VAL A 296 6.04 2.05 12.10
N ARG A 297 5.07 2.89 12.45
CA ARG A 297 4.16 2.61 13.57
C ARG A 297 3.31 1.37 13.37
N GLN A 298 2.80 1.15 12.16
CA GLN A 298 2.05 -0.07 11.83
C GLN A 298 2.90 -1.31 12.09
N ILE A 299 4.13 -1.34 11.58
CA ILE A 299 5.04 -2.48 11.76
C ILE A 299 5.43 -2.67 13.22
N LEU A 300 5.71 -1.60 13.96
CA LEU A 300 6.01 -1.67 15.40
C LEU A 300 4.87 -2.32 16.19
N ARG A 301 3.62 -1.97 15.88
CA ARG A 301 2.44 -2.57 16.52
C ARG A 301 2.30 -4.04 16.20
N THR A 302 2.62 -4.45 14.98
CA THR A 302 2.60 -5.86 14.58
C THR A 302 3.73 -6.66 15.24
N LEU A 303 4.95 -6.12 15.28
CA LEU A 303 6.11 -6.76 15.92
C LEU A 303 6.00 -6.79 17.46
N GLY A 304 5.31 -5.82 18.06
CA GLY A 304 5.13 -5.73 19.50
C GLY A 304 6.48 -5.68 20.23
N PRO A 305 6.70 -6.51 21.26
CA PRO A 305 7.96 -6.59 22.00
C PRO A 305 9.20 -6.89 21.16
N ALA A 306 9.06 -7.56 20.00
CA ALA A 306 10.18 -7.85 19.11
C ALA A 306 10.83 -6.57 18.54
N SER A 307 10.09 -5.46 18.54
CA SER A 307 10.57 -4.12 18.16
C SER A 307 11.75 -3.60 18.98
N THR A 308 12.07 -4.25 20.12
CA THR A 308 13.21 -3.95 20.99
C THR A 308 14.54 -3.80 20.23
N LEU A 309 14.72 -4.57 19.16
CA LEU A 309 15.93 -4.53 18.33
C LEU A 309 16.07 -3.20 17.58
N HIS A 310 14.95 -2.53 17.28
CA HIS A 310 14.89 -1.35 16.43
C HIS A 310 14.89 -0.03 17.20
N ILE A 311 14.62 -0.04 18.52
CA ILE A 311 14.42 1.19 19.31
C ILE A 311 15.58 2.19 19.18
N GLN A 312 16.83 1.72 19.23
CA GLN A 312 18.01 2.57 19.10
C GLN A 312 18.07 3.21 17.70
N ARG A 313 17.76 2.44 16.66
CA ARG A 313 17.75 2.91 15.27
C ARG A 313 16.62 3.91 15.04
N ILE A 314 15.44 3.69 15.63
CA ILE A 314 14.31 4.62 15.57
C ILE A 314 14.70 5.95 16.22
N ILE A 315 15.22 5.91 17.45
CA ILE A 315 15.67 7.12 18.17
C ILE A 315 16.71 7.87 17.34
N TYR A 316 17.71 7.16 16.80
CA TYR A 316 18.74 7.76 15.96
C TYR A 316 18.16 8.39 14.69
N THR A 317 17.36 7.66 13.92
CA THR A 317 16.80 8.14 12.66
C THR A 317 15.88 9.34 12.88
N LEU A 318 14.98 9.29 13.86
CA LEU A 318 14.09 10.43 14.17
C LEU A 318 14.87 11.61 14.75
N GLY A 319 15.87 11.34 15.59
CA GLY A 319 16.77 12.32 16.16
C GLY A 319 17.55 13.09 15.09
N GLU A 320 18.24 12.38 14.20
CA GLU A 320 19.15 12.97 13.21
C GLU A 320 18.41 13.63 12.04
N TYR A 321 17.36 13.00 11.51
CA TYR A 321 16.71 13.49 10.29
C TYR A 321 15.55 14.46 10.54
N PHE A 322 14.88 14.37 11.70
CA PHE A 322 13.77 15.27 12.03
C PHE A 322 14.11 16.22 13.18
N VAL A 323 14.48 15.70 14.34
CA VAL A 323 14.63 16.53 15.54
C VAL A 323 15.82 17.47 15.43
N ARG A 324 16.93 17.05 14.82
CA ARG A 324 18.09 17.90 14.57
C ARG A 324 17.82 18.94 13.48
N ASN A 325 16.87 18.71 12.59
CA ASN A 325 16.54 19.62 11.51
C ASN A 325 16.08 21.01 12.03
N PRO A 326 16.66 22.12 11.57
CA PRO A 326 16.32 23.46 12.05
C PRO A 326 14.92 23.94 11.62
N PHE A 327 14.25 23.25 10.70
CA PHE A 327 12.97 23.66 10.13
C PHE A 327 11.79 22.76 10.54
N ILE A 328 11.99 21.79 11.43
CA ILE A 328 10.94 20.82 11.83
C ILE A 328 9.68 21.50 12.41
N THR A 329 9.88 22.60 13.12
CA THR A 329 8.85 23.48 13.70
C THR A 329 7.96 24.18 12.67
N LEU A 330 8.44 24.35 11.43
CA LEU A 330 7.65 24.90 10.31
C LEU A 330 6.64 23.88 9.78
N PHE A 331 6.76 22.60 10.18
CA PHE A 331 5.89 21.51 9.76
C PHE A 331 5.30 20.77 10.97
N PRO A 332 4.33 21.36 11.70
CA PRO A 332 3.70 20.74 12.87
C PRO A 332 3.20 19.31 12.66
N PRO A 333 2.59 18.95 11.50
CA PRO A 333 2.18 17.57 11.26
C PRO A 333 3.34 16.57 11.34
N LEU A 334 4.50 16.89 10.75
CA LEU A 334 5.66 15.99 10.79
C LEU A 334 6.21 15.83 12.21
N MET A 335 6.20 16.89 13.00
CA MET A 335 6.58 16.84 14.41
C MET A 335 5.63 15.95 15.22
N HIS A 336 4.31 16.09 15.03
CA HIS A 336 3.31 15.26 15.70
C HIS A 336 3.50 13.78 15.36
N GLU A 337 3.72 13.48 14.08
CA GLU A 337 3.96 12.13 13.60
C GLU A 337 5.28 11.54 14.12
N THR A 338 6.32 12.38 14.28
CA THR A 338 7.58 12.00 14.91
C THR A 338 7.37 11.62 16.38
N LEU A 339 6.67 12.46 17.15
CA LEU A 339 6.34 12.19 18.56
C LEU A 339 5.49 10.93 18.70
N GLN A 340 4.45 10.77 17.88
CA GLN A 340 3.58 9.59 17.91
C GLN A 340 4.35 8.30 17.57
N THR A 341 5.35 8.38 16.69
CA THR A 341 6.19 7.23 16.34
C THR A 341 7.10 6.84 17.50
N LEU A 342 7.69 7.81 18.19
CA LEU A 342 8.44 7.55 19.43
C LEU A 342 7.52 6.97 20.52
N GLN A 343 6.30 7.49 20.67
CA GLN A 343 5.33 6.97 21.65
C GLN A 343 5.02 5.52 21.37
N THR A 344 4.70 5.20 20.10
CA THR A 344 4.42 3.82 19.68
C THR A 344 5.62 2.91 19.97
N ALA A 345 6.84 3.36 19.69
CA ALA A 345 8.05 2.59 19.99
C ALA A 345 8.21 2.32 21.50
N VAL A 346 7.90 3.29 22.36
CA VAL A 346 7.93 3.12 23.82
C VAL A 346 6.82 2.18 24.30
N GLU A 347 5.60 2.30 23.76
CA GLU A 347 4.45 1.48 24.12
C GLU A 347 4.63 -0.01 23.80
N VAL A 348 5.25 -0.32 22.64
CA VAL A 348 5.41 -1.72 22.22
C VAL A 348 6.66 -2.39 22.81
N CYS A 349 7.65 -1.62 23.25
CA CYS A 349 8.90 -2.16 23.78
C CYS A 349 8.78 -2.52 25.26
N PRO A 350 9.50 -3.56 25.74
CA PRO A 350 9.59 -3.86 27.17
C PRO A 350 10.16 -2.67 27.97
N ASN A 351 9.58 -2.41 29.14
CA ASN A 351 9.98 -1.34 30.06
C ASN A 351 11.49 -1.29 30.35
N SER A 352 12.13 -2.46 30.49
CA SER A 352 13.58 -2.56 30.71
C SER A 352 14.39 -1.97 29.56
N ARG A 353 13.93 -2.16 28.32
CA ARG A 353 14.59 -1.60 27.14
C ARG A 353 14.36 -0.10 27.03
N VAL A 354 13.14 0.37 27.28
CA VAL A 354 12.83 1.80 27.32
C VAL A 354 13.69 2.51 28.36
N SER A 355 13.79 1.94 29.57
CA SER A 355 14.61 2.47 30.67
C SER A 355 16.10 2.56 30.30
N ALA A 356 16.62 1.62 29.50
CA ALA A 356 18.02 1.65 29.04
C ALA A 356 18.30 2.80 28.07
N HIS A 357 17.29 3.27 27.32
CA HIS A 357 17.38 4.38 26.36
C HIS A 357 16.75 5.68 26.89
N LYS A 358 16.48 5.76 28.20
CA LYS A 358 15.74 6.87 28.80
C LYS A 358 16.36 8.24 28.49
N TYR A 359 17.69 8.34 28.47
CA TYR A 359 18.38 9.60 28.22
C TYR A 359 18.29 10.04 26.76
N ASP A 360 18.40 9.10 25.81
CA ASP A 360 18.27 9.42 24.39
C ASP A 360 16.83 9.83 24.06
N LEU A 361 15.85 9.11 24.62
CA LEU A 361 14.43 9.44 24.50
C LEU A 361 14.12 10.82 25.11
N LEU A 362 14.64 11.10 26.30
CA LEU A 362 14.45 12.40 26.96
C LEU A 362 15.11 13.54 26.18
N ALA A 363 16.32 13.33 25.66
CA ALA A 363 17.05 14.31 24.88
C ALA A 363 16.27 14.76 23.65
N VAL A 364 15.67 13.81 22.92
CA VAL A 364 14.83 14.10 21.75
C VAL A 364 13.67 15.04 22.10
N ILE A 365 12.96 14.76 23.20
CA ILE A 365 11.83 15.59 23.68
C ILE A 365 12.29 16.97 24.13
N VAL A 366 13.39 17.04 24.88
CA VAL A 366 13.95 18.31 25.37
C VAL A 366 14.40 19.20 24.21
N ILE A 367 15.07 18.62 23.20
CA ILE A 367 15.52 19.37 22.02
C ILE A 367 14.32 19.91 21.24
N LEU A 368 13.29 19.09 21.01
CA LEU A 368 12.06 19.54 20.35
C LEU A 368 11.38 20.68 21.11
N PHE A 369 11.27 20.56 22.44
CA PHE A 369 10.70 21.60 23.29
C PHE A 369 11.45 22.93 23.13
N GLU A 370 12.78 22.90 23.27
CA GLU A 370 13.60 24.11 23.20
C GLU A 370 13.53 24.77 21.82
N LYS A 371 13.48 23.98 20.74
CA LYS A 371 13.27 24.50 19.39
C LYS A 371 11.92 25.20 19.25
N CYS A 372 10.84 24.53 19.64
CA CYS A 372 9.49 25.12 19.56
C CYS A 372 9.40 26.41 20.37
N ARG A 373 10.02 26.44 21.55
CA ARG A 373 10.06 27.62 22.41
C ARG A 373 10.87 28.75 21.78
N ALA A 374 12.07 28.47 21.28
CA ALA A 374 12.96 29.47 20.71
C ALA A 374 12.36 30.11 19.45
N GLU A 375 11.60 29.35 18.68
CA GLU A 375 11.02 29.77 17.41
C GLU A 375 9.57 30.26 17.52
N GLY A 376 9.00 30.26 18.73
CA GLY A 376 7.64 30.75 19.00
C GLY A 376 6.53 29.85 18.45
N SER A 377 6.83 28.60 18.12
CA SER A 377 5.88 27.59 17.63
C SER A 377 5.35 26.67 18.74
N LEU A 378 5.78 26.87 19.98
CA LEU A 378 5.29 26.12 21.13
C LEU A 378 3.84 26.51 21.46
N ASP A 379 2.91 25.60 21.18
CA ASP A 379 1.50 25.71 21.59
C ASP A 379 1.13 24.72 22.70
N ASP A 380 -0.13 24.78 23.14
CA ASP A 380 -0.65 23.93 24.20
C ASP A 380 -0.73 22.45 23.78
N ASP A 381 -0.97 22.14 22.50
CA ASP A 381 -1.04 20.75 22.00
C ASP A 381 0.34 20.09 22.00
N ILE A 382 1.35 20.77 21.48
CA ILE A 382 2.75 20.33 21.48
C ILE A 382 3.23 20.15 22.93
N THR A 383 2.97 21.13 23.79
CA THR A 383 3.31 21.04 25.22
C THR A 383 2.65 19.82 25.88
N LEU A 384 1.37 19.59 25.61
CA LEU A 384 0.62 18.45 26.15
C LEU A 384 1.21 17.12 25.66
N ARG A 385 1.54 17.00 24.36
CA ARG A 385 2.15 15.79 23.78
C ARG A 385 3.52 15.49 24.37
N LEU A 386 4.38 16.49 24.50
CA LEU A 386 5.70 16.35 25.11
C LEU A 386 5.58 15.93 26.59
N ARG A 387 4.66 16.55 27.34
CA ARG A 387 4.39 16.19 28.74
C ARG A 387 3.83 14.77 28.88
N ASN A 388 2.92 14.36 27.99
CA ASN A 388 2.39 13.00 27.96
C ASN A 388 3.46 11.97 27.60
N PHE A 389 4.42 12.33 26.74
CA PHE A 389 5.58 11.49 26.47
C PHE A 389 6.43 11.25 27.72
N VAL A 390 6.72 12.31 28.48
CA VAL A 390 7.48 12.18 29.75
C VAL A 390 6.72 11.31 30.75
N LYS A 391 5.40 11.46 30.87
CA LYS A 391 4.55 10.56 31.68
C LYS A 391 4.66 9.10 31.25
N LEU A 392 4.63 8.85 29.94
CA LEU A 392 4.79 7.50 29.39
C LEU A 392 6.14 6.90 29.79
N LEU A 393 7.25 7.66 29.67
CA LEU A 393 8.57 7.20 30.12
C LEU A 393 8.58 6.83 31.61
N ILE A 394 7.99 7.68 32.47
CA ILE A 394 7.91 7.41 33.91
C ILE A 394 7.11 6.12 34.18
N SER A 395 6.00 5.91 33.47
CA SER A 395 5.19 4.69 33.59
C SER A 395 5.95 3.42 33.17
N CYS A 396 6.94 3.56 32.28
CA CYS A 396 7.85 2.50 31.87
C CYS A 396 9.03 2.29 32.85
N GLY A 397 9.06 2.99 33.98
CA GLY A 397 10.11 2.84 35.00
C GLY A 397 11.32 3.78 34.82
N CYS A 398 11.25 4.76 33.92
CA CYS A 398 12.31 5.77 33.79
C CYS A 398 12.29 6.70 35.01
N SER A 399 13.39 6.71 35.76
CA SER A 399 13.61 7.63 36.88
C SER A 399 14.64 8.70 36.53
N TRP A 400 14.46 9.89 37.10
CA TRP A 400 15.29 11.07 36.84
C TRP A 400 15.95 11.58 38.12
N SER A 401 17.15 12.14 38.00
CA SER A 401 17.84 12.82 39.09
C SER A 401 17.15 14.13 39.46
N SER A 402 17.46 14.69 40.64
CA SER A 402 16.89 15.98 41.07
C SER A 402 17.20 17.13 40.10
N ALA A 403 18.40 17.13 39.51
CA ALA A 403 18.79 18.11 38.49
C ALA A 403 17.95 17.97 37.21
N GLU A 404 17.68 16.73 36.78
CA GLU A 404 16.83 16.44 35.61
C GLU A 404 15.36 16.82 35.86
N LEU A 405 14.85 16.59 37.07
CA LEU A 405 13.49 17.00 37.46
C LEU A 405 13.33 18.52 37.46
N SER A 406 14.31 19.27 38.02
CA SER A 406 14.32 20.74 37.95
C SER A 406 14.29 21.23 36.50
N LEU A 407 15.06 20.58 35.64
CA LEU A 407 15.12 20.88 34.22
C LEU A 407 13.78 20.60 33.48
N LEU A 408 13.02 19.58 33.90
CA LEU A 408 11.66 19.34 33.39
C LEU A 408 10.64 20.34 33.93
N GLN A 409 10.79 20.77 35.19
CA GLN A 409 9.96 21.80 35.82
C GLN A 409 10.08 23.14 35.10
N ASP A 410 11.30 23.59 34.85
CA ASP A 410 11.57 24.86 34.16
C ASP A 410 10.95 24.90 32.75
N ARG A 411 10.82 23.72 32.13
CA ARG A 411 10.23 23.54 30.79
C ARG A 411 8.73 23.29 30.81
N LYS A 412 8.09 23.30 31.99
CA LYS A 412 6.67 22.90 32.16
C LYS A 412 6.38 21.50 31.62
N LEU A 413 7.40 20.64 31.55
CA LEU A 413 7.30 19.23 31.16
C LEU A 413 7.15 18.32 32.38
N ASP A 414 7.23 18.87 33.59
CA ASP A 414 7.04 18.11 34.83
C ASP A 414 5.61 17.59 34.96
N VAL A 415 5.54 16.38 35.52
CA VAL A 415 4.36 15.57 35.80
C VAL A 415 3.84 15.84 37.22
N LEU A 416 4.68 16.34 38.12
CA LEU A 416 4.35 16.56 39.54
C LEU A 416 3.43 17.78 39.80
N ALA A 417 3.14 18.60 38.79
CA ALA A 417 2.29 19.79 38.95
C ALA A 417 0.77 19.50 38.92
N LEU A 418 0.34 18.23 38.84
CA LEU A 418 -1.07 17.83 38.73
C LEU A 418 -1.47 16.64 39.64
N ALA A 419 -0.76 16.43 40.75
CA ALA A 419 -1.22 15.56 41.84
C ALA A 419 -1.78 16.39 43.00
#